data_AF-A0A1J3IK08-F1
#
_entry.id   AF-A0A1J3IK08-F1
#
_cell.length_a   1.000
_cell.length_b   1.000
_cell.length_c   1.000
_cell.angle_alpha   90.00
_cell.angle_beta   90.00
_cell.angle_gamma   90.00
#
_symmetry.space_group_name_H-M   'P 1'
#
loop_
_entity.id
_entity.type
_entity.pdbx_description
1 polymer ?
#
loop_
_entity_poly.entity_id
_entity_poly.type
_entity_poly.pdbx_seq_one_letter_code
_entity_poly.pdbx_strand_id
1 'polypeptide(L)'
;LGKEKEARLAIEKAQAGLTEELGKAQGELQTANQRIQSVNDMYKLLQEYNSSLQLYNSKLQGDLDEAHETIKRGEKERTAIVENIGNLKGQFSALQDQLAASKASQDEIMKQKAELVNEIASLKVELQQAKDDRDRHLVEVKTLQTEASKYNDFKDAITELETTCSSQKTQIRELQDRLVSSDRRLQVSDLTTFEKMNEYEDQKQTIIDLKSRVEEAELKLVEGEKLRKKLHNTILELKGNIRVFCRVRPVLPGENEEGKTISYPTSLEALGRSIDLIQNAQKHSFTFDKVFVPNASQEDVFTEISQLVQSSLDGYKVCIFAYGQTGSGKTYTMMGRPGNPEEKGLIPRCLEQIFETRQSLRSQGWKYELQVSMLEIYNETIRDLLSTNKEAVRTDNGVSPQKHAIKHDASGNTHVAELTILDVKSSREVSFLLDHAARNRSVGKTQMNEQSSRSHFVFTLRISGVNESTEQQVQGVLNLIDLAGSERLSKSGSTGDRLKETQAINKSLSSLGDVIFALAKKEDHVPFRNSKLTYLLQPCLGGDSKTLMFVNIAPESSSTGESLCSLRFAARVNACEIGTPRRQTHIKPLDSRLSLG
;
A
#
# COMPACT_ATOMS: atom_id res chain seq x y z
N LEU A 1 -67.32 -73.29 44.52
CA LEU A 1 -66.88 -72.15 45.37
C LEU A 1 -65.37 -72.19 45.67
N GLY A 2 -64.79 -73.21 46.31
CA GLY A 2 -63.33 -73.24 46.60
C GLY A 2 -62.42 -73.34 45.36
N LYS A 3 -62.65 -74.32 44.48
CA LYS A 3 -61.84 -74.54 43.25
C LYS A 3 -61.93 -73.38 42.24
N GLU A 4 -63.05 -72.68 42.20
CA GLU A 4 -63.27 -71.55 41.31
C GLU A 4 -62.49 -70.30 41.75
N LYS A 5 -62.36 -70.11 43.08
CA LYS A 5 -61.56 -69.03 43.66
C LYS A 5 -60.06 -69.23 43.42
N GLU A 6 -59.56 -70.46 43.53
CA GLU A 6 -58.17 -70.80 43.21
C GLU A 6 -57.86 -70.64 41.71
N ALA A 7 -58.75 -71.09 40.82
CA ALA A 7 -58.60 -70.89 39.38
C ALA A 7 -58.55 -69.40 39.02
N ARG A 8 -59.40 -68.58 39.64
CA ARG A 8 -59.42 -67.13 39.42
C ARG A 8 -58.14 -66.45 39.88
N LEU A 9 -57.61 -66.85 41.05
CA LEU A 9 -56.35 -66.34 41.58
C LEU A 9 -55.14 -66.75 40.72
N ALA A 10 -55.16 -67.97 40.17
CA ALA A 10 -54.13 -68.44 39.24
C ALA A 10 -54.17 -67.66 37.91
N ILE A 11 -55.36 -67.37 37.39
CA ILE A 11 -55.55 -66.54 36.19
C ILE A 11 -55.08 -65.10 36.45
N GLU A 12 -55.44 -64.48 37.57
CA GLU A 12 -54.99 -63.12 37.91
C GLU A 12 -53.46 -63.06 38.06
N LYS A 13 -52.84 -64.07 38.66
CA LYS A 13 -51.38 -64.14 38.78
C LYS A 13 -50.69 -64.33 37.43
N ALA A 14 -51.26 -65.16 36.54
CA ALA A 14 -50.77 -65.33 35.18
C ALA A 14 -50.95 -64.05 34.34
N GLN A 15 -52.08 -63.35 34.50
CA GLN A 15 -52.36 -62.09 33.82
C GLN A 15 -51.43 -60.97 34.30
N ALA A 16 -51.13 -60.91 35.60
CA ALA A 16 -50.15 -59.99 36.15
C ALA A 16 -48.73 -60.26 35.60
N GLY A 17 -48.32 -61.54 35.55
CA GLY A 17 -47.03 -61.94 34.95
C GLY A 17 -46.91 -61.58 33.47
N LEU A 18 -47.95 -61.87 32.68
CA LEU A 18 -48.02 -61.50 31.27
C LEU A 18 -48.00 -59.98 31.06
N THR A 19 -48.62 -59.22 31.96
CA THR A 19 -48.60 -57.74 31.89
C THR A 19 -47.21 -57.19 32.19
N GLU A 20 -46.48 -57.79 33.13
CA GLU A 20 -45.10 -57.41 33.43
C GLU A 20 -44.15 -57.75 32.27
N GLU A 21 -44.28 -58.93 31.68
CA GLU A 21 -43.51 -59.33 30.48
C GLU A 21 -43.83 -58.45 29.27
N LEU A 22 -45.10 -58.08 29.06
CA LEU A 22 -45.50 -57.15 28.02
C LEU A 22 -44.87 -55.76 28.24
N GLY A 23 -44.84 -55.28 29.49
CA GLY A 23 -44.20 -54.02 29.84
C GLY A 23 -42.69 -54.02 29.57
N LYS A 24 -42.00 -55.12 29.89
CA LYS A 24 -40.57 -55.31 29.58
C LYS A 24 -40.33 -55.33 28.07
N ALA A 25 -41.12 -56.11 27.32
CA ALA A 25 -41.01 -56.19 25.87
C ALA A 25 -41.29 -54.84 25.17
N GLN A 26 -42.24 -54.05 25.68
CA GLN A 26 -42.52 -52.70 25.18
C GLN A 26 -41.36 -51.73 25.46
N GLY A 27 -40.73 -51.80 26.63
CA GLY A 27 -39.55 -51.00 26.96
C GLY A 27 -38.33 -51.35 26.10
N GLU A 28 -38.11 -52.64 25.84
CA GLU A 28 -37.06 -53.12 24.93
C GLU A 28 -37.31 -52.67 23.48
N LEU A 29 -38.57 -52.75 23.00
CA LEU A 29 -38.96 -52.27 21.68
C LEU A 29 -38.74 -50.75 21.55
N GLN A 30 -39.08 -49.97 22.57
CA GLN A 30 -38.86 -48.52 22.57
C GLN A 30 -37.36 -48.18 22.50
N THR A 31 -36.54 -48.90 23.27
CA THR A 31 -35.09 -48.73 23.27
C THR A 31 -34.48 -49.13 21.91
N ALA A 32 -34.95 -50.22 21.32
CA ALA A 32 -34.54 -50.64 19.98
C ALA A 32 -34.91 -49.60 18.91
N ASN A 33 -36.12 -49.03 18.97
CA ASN A 33 -36.57 -47.99 18.05
C ASN A 33 -35.73 -46.70 18.18
N GLN A 34 -35.38 -46.28 19.40
CA GLN A 34 -34.47 -45.15 19.60
C GLN A 34 -33.08 -45.39 19.00
N ARG A 35 -32.55 -46.62 19.14
CA ARG A 35 -31.27 -46.99 18.51
C ARG A 35 -31.36 -46.97 16.98
N ILE A 36 -32.44 -47.49 16.39
CA ILE A 36 -32.67 -47.45 14.95
C ILE A 36 -32.72 -46.00 14.45
N GLN A 37 -33.41 -45.12 15.18
CA GLN A 37 -33.50 -43.70 14.82
C GLN A 37 -32.13 -43.02 14.86
N SER A 38 -31.34 -43.27 15.91
CA SER A 38 -29.96 -42.74 16.01
C SER A 38 -29.05 -43.25 14.89
N VAL A 39 -29.18 -44.52 14.48
CA VAL A 39 -28.41 -45.08 13.36
C VAL A 39 -28.84 -44.47 12.03
N ASN A 40 -30.14 -44.22 11.81
CA ASN A 40 -30.64 -43.56 10.61
C ASN A 40 -30.16 -42.10 10.51
N ASP A 41 -30.15 -41.36 11.62
CA ASP A 41 -29.64 -40.00 11.66
C ASP A 41 -28.13 -39.97 11.35
N MET A 42 -27.37 -40.92 11.90
CA MET A 42 -25.95 -41.08 11.60
C MET A 42 -25.72 -41.44 10.12
N TYR A 43 -26.53 -42.33 9.54
CA TYR A 43 -26.44 -42.70 8.13
C TYR A 43 -26.71 -41.50 7.22
N LYS A 44 -27.71 -40.67 7.55
CA LYS A 44 -28.02 -39.45 6.82
C LYS A 44 -26.84 -38.46 6.85
N LEU A 45 -26.25 -38.24 8.03
CA LEU A 45 -25.09 -37.36 8.17
C LEU A 45 -23.89 -37.87 7.38
N LEU A 46 -23.66 -39.20 7.38
CA LEU A 46 -22.60 -39.82 6.60
C LEU A 46 -22.83 -39.67 5.08
N GLN A 47 -24.09 -39.72 4.63
CA GLN A 47 -24.46 -39.52 3.24
C GLN A 47 -24.28 -38.07 2.77
N GLU A 48 -24.62 -37.09 3.62
CA GLU A 48 -24.34 -35.66 3.39
C GLU A 48 -22.83 -35.39 3.33
N TYR A 49 -22.05 -36.01 4.22
CA TYR A 49 -20.59 -35.92 4.22
C TYR A 49 -19.96 -36.53 2.96
N ASN A 50 -20.42 -37.71 2.53
CA ASN A 50 -19.96 -38.34 1.28
C ASN A 50 -20.28 -37.48 0.05
N SER A 51 -21.47 -36.88 0.01
CA SER A 51 -21.87 -35.99 -1.10
C SER A 51 -20.98 -34.74 -1.14
N SER A 52 -20.63 -34.19 0.02
CA SER A 52 -19.72 -33.05 0.13
C SER A 52 -18.30 -33.41 -0.32
N LEU A 53 -17.81 -34.59 0.04
CA LEU A 53 -16.50 -35.10 -0.43
C LEU A 53 -16.48 -35.33 -1.94
N GLN A 54 -17.56 -35.85 -2.53
CA GLN A 54 -17.67 -36.00 -3.98
C GLN A 54 -17.63 -34.65 -4.70
N LEU A 55 -18.34 -33.65 -4.18
CA LEU A 55 -18.32 -32.29 -4.74
C LEU A 55 -16.91 -31.67 -4.65
N TYR A 56 -16.24 -31.87 -3.52
CA TYR A 56 -14.88 -31.39 -3.31
C TYR A 56 -13.87 -32.06 -4.26
N ASN A 57 -13.96 -33.37 -4.44
CA ASN A 57 -13.11 -34.11 -5.39
C ASN A 57 -13.37 -33.66 -6.84
N SER A 58 -14.64 -33.43 -7.21
CA SER A 58 -14.97 -32.89 -8.54
C SER A 58 -14.38 -31.50 -8.77
N LYS A 59 -14.35 -30.67 -7.73
CA LYS A 59 -13.73 -29.35 -7.80
C LYS A 59 -12.21 -29.44 -7.93
N LEU A 60 -11.55 -30.27 -7.13
CA LEU A 60 -10.11 -30.53 -7.23
C LEU A 60 -9.71 -31.05 -8.61
N GLN A 61 -10.53 -31.91 -9.22
CA GLN A 61 -10.30 -32.40 -10.58
C GLN A 61 -10.35 -31.26 -11.60
N GLY A 62 -11.33 -30.35 -11.47
CA GLY A 62 -11.44 -29.16 -12.33
C GLY A 62 -10.26 -28.18 -12.15
N ASP A 63 -9.86 -27.93 -10.90
CA ASP A 63 -8.71 -27.07 -10.60
C ASP A 63 -7.40 -27.68 -11.16
N LEU A 64 -7.27 -29.02 -11.14
CA LEU A 64 -6.13 -29.73 -11.72
C LEU A 64 -6.09 -29.59 -13.26
N ASP A 65 -7.24 -29.70 -13.93
CA ASP A 65 -7.33 -29.54 -15.38
C ASP A 65 -7.04 -28.10 -15.82
N GLU A 66 -7.50 -27.11 -15.05
CA GLU A 66 -7.19 -25.70 -15.29
C GLU A 66 -5.69 -25.40 -15.10
N ALA A 67 -5.07 -25.99 -14.07
CA ALA A 67 -3.63 -25.91 -13.85
C ALA A 67 -2.84 -26.54 -15.00
N HIS A 68 -3.27 -27.70 -15.51
CA HIS A 68 -2.62 -28.34 -16.68
C HIS A 68 -2.70 -27.48 -17.94
N GLU A 69 -3.85 -26.89 -18.26
CA GLU A 69 -3.96 -26.00 -19.42
C GLU A 69 -3.14 -24.70 -19.25
N THR A 70 -3.01 -24.22 -18.02
CA THR A 70 -2.13 -23.07 -17.72
C THR A 70 -0.66 -23.42 -17.93
N ILE A 71 -0.20 -24.59 -17.44
CA ILE A 71 1.17 -25.08 -17.65
C ILE A 71 1.45 -25.24 -19.15
N LYS A 72 0.54 -25.87 -19.89
CA LYS A 72 0.66 -26.08 -21.34
C LYS A 72 0.76 -24.77 -22.13
N ARG A 73 0.02 -23.73 -21.71
CA ARG A 73 0.13 -22.37 -22.28
C ARG A 73 1.50 -21.76 -21.99
N GLY A 74 1.97 -21.86 -20.75
CA GLY A 74 3.29 -21.40 -20.35
C GLY A 74 4.43 -22.12 -21.09
N GLU A 75 4.30 -23.41 -21.35
CA GLU A 75 5.29 -24.16 -22.14
C GLU A 75 5.34 -23.69 -23.60
N LYS A 76 4.20 -23.39 -24.22
CA LYS A 76 4.14 -22.82 -25.57
C LYS A 76 4.80 -21.44 -25.64
N GLU A 77 4.50 -20.57 -24.66
CA GLU A 77 5.13 -19.26 -24.56
C GLU A 77 6.65 -19.38 -24.36
N ARG A 78 7.10 -20.31 -23.50
CA ARG A 78 8.53 -20.60 -23.30
C ARG A 78 9.20 -21.02 -24.61
N THR A 79 8.60 -21.93 -25.39
CA THR A 79 9.16 -22.35 -26.68
C THR A 79 9.27 -21.19 -27.67
N ALA A 80 8.26 -20.31 -27.74
CA ALA A 80 8.31 -19.13 -28.61
C ALA A 80 9.40 -18.13 -28.18
N ILE A 81 9.61 -17.95 -26.88
CA ILE A 81 10.69 -17.09 -26.35
C ILE A 81 12.06 -17.69 -26.69
N VAL A 82 12.23 -19.00 -26.54
CA VAL A 82 13.50 -19.68 -26.89
C VAL A 82 13.83 -19.52 -28.38
N GLU A 83 12.83 -19.64 -29.26
CA GLU A 83 13.00 -19.42 -30.70
C GLU A 83 13.40 -17.96 -31.00
N ASN A 84 12.75 -16.99 -30.36
CA ASN A 84 13.09 -15.57 -30.49
C ASN A 84 14.51 -15.25 -30.00
N ILE A 85 14.95 -15.87 -28.89
CA ILE A 85 16.32 -15.75 -28.40
C ILE A 85 17.31 -16.34 -29.41
N GLY A 86 16.97 -17.46 -30.05
CA GLY A 86 17.76 -18.05 -31.14
C GLY A 86 17.93 -17.08 -32.31
N ASN A 87 16.84 -16.45 -32.75
CA ASN A 87 16.86 -15.46 -33.83
C ASN A 87 17.69 -14.22 -33.48
N LEU A 88 17.53 -13.69 -32.26
CA LEU A 88 18.30 -12.55 -31.76
C LEU A 88 19.80 -12.86 -31.65
N LYS A 89 20.17 -14.08 -31.19
CA LYS A 89 21.57 -14.52 -31.19
C LYS A 89 22.14 -14.61 -32.60
N GLY A 90 21.37 -15.07 -33.57
CA GLY A 90 21.77 -15.07 -34.99
C GLY A 90 22.04 -13.66 -35.51
N GLN A 91 21.15 -12.71 -35.21
CA GLN A 91 21.33 -11.30 -35.57
C GLN A 91 22.55 -10.67 -34.89
N PHE A 92 22.77 -10.96 -33.61
CA PHE A 92 23.93 -10.49 -32.88
C PHE A 92 25.25 -11.00 -33.48
N SER A 93 25.30 -12.29 -33.84
CA SER A 93 26.48 -12.87 -34.52
C SER A 93 26.75 -12.18 -35.85
N ALA A 94 25.70 -11.94 -36.66
CA ALA A 94 25.85 -11.25 -37.94
C ALA A 94 26.35 -9.79 -37.78
N LEU A 95 25.85 -9.06 -36.78
CA LEU A 95 26.33 -7.72 -36.45
C LEU A 95 27.77 -7.72 -35.93
N GLN A 96 28.16 -8.74 -35.17
CA GLN A 96 29.52 -8.92 -34.66
C GLN A 96 30.50 -9.17 -35.81
N ASP A 97 30.11 -9.98 -36.80
CA ASP A 97 30.90 -10.22 -38.01
C ASP A 97 31.03 -8.94 -38.86
N GLN A 98 29.96 -8.16 -39.00
CA GLN A 98 30.01 -6.86 -39.69
C GLN A 98 30.92 -5.86 -38.96
N LEU A 99 30.89 -5.82 -37.63
CA LEU A 99 31.77 -4.96 -36.84
C LEU A 99 33.24 -5.37 -37.00
N ALA A 100 33.53 -6.68 -37.02
CA ALA A 100 34.88 -7.18 -37.26
C ALA A 100 35.40 -6.80 -38.65
N ALA A 101 34.55 -6.93 -39.69
CA ALA A 101 34.88 -6.52 -41.04
C ALA A 101 35.12 -5.00 -41.15
N SER A 102 34.30 -4.19 -40.48
CA SER A 102 34.48 -2.73 -40.45
C SER A 102 35.77 -2.32 -39.75
N LYS A 103 36.16 -3.00 -38.66
CA LYS A 103 37.43 -2.75 -37.95
C LYS A 103 38.63 -3.09 -38.84
N ALA A 104 38.60 -4.24 -39.51
CA ALA A 104 39.66 -4.62 -40.44
C ALA A 104 39.85 -3.60 -41.57
N SER A 105 38.74 -3.09 -42.12
CA SER A 105 38.79 -2.01 -43.13
C SER A 105 39.37 -0.71 -42.57
N GLN A 106 39.09 -0.37 -41.32
CA GLN A 106 39.60 0.84 -40.68
C GLN A 106 41.12 0.73 -40.42
N ASP A 107 41.59 -0.45 -40.00
CA ASP A 107 43.02 -0.71 -39.80
C ASP A 107 43.81 -0.60 -41.11
N GLU A 108 43.25 -1.08 -42.23
CA GLU A 108 43.88 -0.95 -43.55
C GLU A 108 44.00 0.52 -43.99
N ILE A 109 42.95 1.32 -43.78
CA ILE A 109 42.98 2.77 -44.05
C ILE A 109 44.00 3.48 -43.16
N MET A 110 44.12 3.08 -41.88
CA MET A 110 45.11 3.63 -40.97
C MET A 110 46.54 3.32 -41.40
N LYS A 111 46.78 2.12 -41.95
CA LYS A 111 48.07 1.72 -42.50
C LYS A 111 48.44 2.55 -43.74
N GLN A 112 47.50 2.70 -44.68
CA GLN A 112 47.69 3.57 -45.86
C GLN A 112 47.98 5.02 -45.48
N LYS A 113 47.29 5.54 -44.45
CA LYS A 113 47.57 6.88 -43.91
C LYS A 113 48.99 6.98 -43.35
N ALA A 114 49.49 5.97 -42.65
CA ALA A 114 50.84 5.96 -42.10
C ALA A 114 51.91 5.94 -43.21
N GLU A 115 51.68 5.20 -44.29
CA GLU A 115 52.56 5.16 -45.47
C GLU A 115 52.62 6.54 -46.15
N LEU A 116 51.49 7.20 -46.37
CA LEU A 116 51.43 8.56 -46.93
C LEU A 116 52.12 9.60 -46.04
N VAL A 117 52.02 9.46 -44.70
CA VAL A 117 52.72 10.35 -43.77
C VAL A 117 54.24 10.19 -43.88
N ASN A 118 54.74 8.95 -44.05
CA ASN A 118 56.15 8.70 -44.28
C ASN A 118 56.63 9.24 -45.63
N GLU A 119 55.82 9.13 -46.69
CA GLU A 119 56.13 9.69 -48.00
C GLU A 119 56.22 11.23 -47.97
N ILE A 120 55.28 11.89 -47.27
CA ILE A 120 55.33 13.34 -47.01
C ILE A 120 56.59 13.72 -46.22
N ALA A 121 57.01 12.89 -45.26
CA ALA A 121 58.24 13.13 -44.51
C ALA A 121 59.48 13.04 -45.41
N SER A 122 59.54 12.06 -46.31
CA SER A 122 60.62 11.92 -47.30
C SER A 122 60.69 13.13 -48.24
N LEU A 123 59.55 13.54 -48.80
CA LEU A 123 59.46 14.70 -49.69
C LEU A 123 59.86 16.01 -48.98
N LYS A 124 59.60 16.14 -47.68
CA LYS A 124 60.07 17.28 -46.89
C LYS A 124 61.59 17.32 -46.74
N VAL A 125 62.24 16.17 -46.60
CA VAL A 125 63.70 16.06 -46.54
C VAL A 125 64.32 16.45 -47.88
N GLU A 126 63.78 15.94 -48.99
CA GLU A 126 64.23 16.31 -50.35
C GLU A 126 64.07 17.81 -50.62
N LEU A 127 62.93 18.39 -50.20
CA LEU A 127 62.70 19.84 -50.30
C LEU A 127 63.71 20.65 -49.48
N GLN A 128 64.11 20.17 -48.29
CA GLN A 128 65.11 20.83 -47.46
C GLN A 128 66.49 20.75 -48.12
N GLN A 129 66.84 19.60 -48.69
CA GLN A 129 68.09 19.40 -49.41
C GLN A 129 68.19 20.31 -50.65
N ALA A 130 67.09 20.46 -51.40
CA ALA A 130 67.00 21.40 -52.52
C ALA A 130 67.15 22.87 -52.09
N LYS A 131 66.67 23.23 -50.88
CA LYS A 131 66.88 24.57 -50.30
C LYS A 131 68.35 24.79 -49.92
N ASP A 132 68.98 23.78 -49.33
CA ASP A 132 70.40 23.84 -48.94
C ASP A 132 71.30 23.94 -50.19
N ASP A 133 70.94 23.26 -51.29
CA ASP A 133 71.60 23.38 -52.59
C ASP A 133 71.41 24.78 -53.21
N ARG A 134 70.19 25.33 -53.15
CA ARG A 134 69.92 26.71 -53.56
C ARG A 134 70.79 27.69 -52.77
N ASP A 135 70.89 27.52 -51.46
CA ASP A 135 71.66 28.43 -50.60
C ASP A 135 73.16 28.32 -50.86
N ARG A 136 73.65 27.11 -51.17
CA ARG A 136 75.02 26.87 -51.67
C ARG A 136 75.30 27.58 -53.00
N HIS A 137 74.37 27.49 -53.95
CA HIS A 137 74.46 28.23 -55.22
C HIS A 137 74.35 29.75 -55.02
N LEU A 138 73.60 30.21 -54.01
CA LEU A 138 73.51 31.62 -53.63
C LEU A 138 74.84 32.14 -53.05
N VAL A 139 75.58 31.28 -52.33
CA VAL A 139 76.96 31.55 -51.90
C VAL A 139 77.91 31.59 -53.10
N GLU A 140 77.76 30.69 -54.08
CA GLU A 140 78.52 30.66 -55.34
C GLU A 140 78.32 31.93 -56.20
N VAL A 141 77.08 32.41 -56.29
CA VAL A 141 76.71 33.66 -56.95
C VAL A 141 77.26 34.86 -56.19
N LYS A 142 77.26 34.84 -54.85
CA LYS A 142 77.91 35.88 -54.03
C LYS A 142 79.43 35.90 -54.23
N THR A 143 80.09 34.75 -54.37
CA THR A 143 81.54 34.69 -54.66
C THR A 143 81.88 35.26 -56.04
N LEU A 144 81.02 35.07 -57.05
CA LEU A 144 81.16 35.69 -58.38
C LEU A 144 80.78 37.18 -58.39
N GLN A 145 79.93 37.64 -57.47
CA GLN A 145 79.63 39.06 -57.25
C GLN A 145 80.78 39.80 -56.53
N THR A 146 81.57 39.11 -55.70
CA THR A 146 82.75 39.69 -55.02
C THR A 146 83.98 39.88 -55.92
N GLU A 147 84.01 39.29 -57.12
CA GLU A 147 85.05 39.60 -58.13
C GLU A 147 84.76 40.88 -58.92
N ALA A 148 83.52 41.39 -58.88
CA ALA A 148 83.08 42.55 -59.66
C ALA A 148 83.06 43.89 -58.88
N SER A 149 83.51 43.95 -57.63
CA SER A 149 83.52 45.20 -56.85
C SER A 149 84.78 45.36 -55.98
N LYS A 150 85.93 45.45 -56.64
CA LYS A 150 87.10 46.14 -56.08
C LYS A 150 87.35 47.41 -56.87
N TYR A 151 86.67 48.50 -56.49
CA TYR A 151 87.29 49.82 -56.53
C TYR A 151 86.63 50.76 -55.52
N ASN A 152 87.50 51.35 -54.72
CA ASN A 152 87.40 52.48 -53.80
C ASN A 152 86.61 52.37 -52.49
N ASP A 153 87.45 52.35 -51.44
CA ASP A 153 87.44 53.23 -50.27
C ASP A 153 86.16 53.29 -49.45
N PHE A 154 86.20 52.79 -48.21
CA PHE A 154 85.76 53.53 -47.03
C PHE A 154 86.24 52.81 -45.74
N LYS A 155 87.15 53.46 -45.01
CA LYS A 155 87.79 52.94 -43.79
C LYS A 155 86.99 53.27 -42.51
N ASP A 156 85.93 54.07 -42.61
CA ASP A 156 85.15 54.54 -41.46
C ASP A 156 83.88 53.72 -41.16
N ALA A 157 83.49 52.80 -42.05
CA ALA A 157 82.31 51.93 -41.87
C ALA A 157 82.59 50.67 -41.00
N ILE A 158 83.86 50.34 -40.74
CA ILE A 158 84.25 49.07 -40.09
C ILE A 158 84.04 49.12 -38.56
N THR A 159 84.29 50.26 -37.93
CA THR A 159 84.17 50.43 -36.46
C THR A 159 82.72 50.53 -35.99
N GLU A 160 81.83 51.12 -36.79
CA GLU A 160 80.38 51.16 -36.53
C GLU A 160 79.73 49.78 -36.75
N LEU A 161 80.26 48.99 -37.69
CA LEU A 161 79.84 47.61 -37.92
C LEU A 161 80.29 46.67 -36.80
N GLU A 162 81.51 46.83 -36.27
CA GLU A 162 82.04 46.02 -35.16
C GLU A 162 81.26 46.24 -33.85
N THR A 163 80.90 47.49 -33.55
CA THR A 163 80.07 47.82 -32.37
C THR A 163 78.65 47.29 -32.52
N THR A 164 78.05 47.41 -33.70
CA THR A 164 76.73 46.83 -34.02
C THR A 164 76.75 45.30 -33.93
N CYS A 165 77.81 44.65 -34.42
CA CYS A 165 77.95 43.19 -34.41
C CYS A 165 78.17 42.64 -32.98
N SER A 166 78.86 43.38 -32.11
CA SER A 166 79.01 43.06 -30.69
C SER A 166 77.68 43.19 -29.92
N SER A 167 76.91 44.25 -30.20
CA SER A 167 75.57 44.46 -29.66
C SER A 167 74.61 43.34 -30.07
N GLN A 168 74.57 43.01 -31.37
CA GLN A 168 73.74 41.92 -31.89
C GLN A 168 74.14 40.56 -31.32
N LYS A 169 75.43 40.28 -31.10
CA LYS A 169 75.88 39.06 -30.41
C LYS A 169 75.35 38.95 -28.99
N THR A 170 75.31 40.07 -28.27
CA THR A 170 74.78 40.12 -26.90
C THR A 170 73.26 39.88 -26.90
N GLN A 171 72.54 40.53 -27.82
CA GLN A 171 71.09 40.30 -28.01
C GLN A 171 70.77 38.86 -28.42
N ILE A 172 71.58 38.24 -29.28
CA ILE A 172 71.41 36.85 -29.68
C ILE A 172 71.57 35.91 -28.49
N ARG A 173 72.55 36.13 -27.60
CA ARG A 173 72.69 35.33 -26.37
C ARG A 173 71.50 35.49 -25.44
N GLU A 174 71.03 36.72 -25.22
CA GLU A 174 69.84 36.96 -24.39
C GLU A 174 68.56 36.34 -24.97
N LEU A 175 68.44 36.30 -26.30
CA LEU A 175 67.33 35.62 -26.97
C LEU A 175 67.47 34.09 -26.86
N GLN A 176 68.67 33.55 -26.96
CA GLN A 176 68.93 32.11 -26.76
C GLN A 176 68.60 31.67 -25.33
N ASP A 177 69.01 32.43 -24.30
CA ASP A 177 68.68 32.13 -22.90
C ASP A 177 67.17 32.23 -22.65
N ARG A 178 66.50 33.25 -23.24
CA ARG A 178 65.04 33.37 -23.18
C ARG A 178 64.35 32.19 -23.87
N LEU A 179 64.85 31.73 -25.01
CA LEU A 179 64.31 30.57 -25.73
C LEU A 179 64.39 29.32 -24.87
N VAL A 180 65.55 29.02 -24.28
CA VAL A 180 65.75 27.86 -23.38
C VAL A 180 64.82 27.92 -22.17
N SER A 181 64.65 29.10 -21.56
CA SER A 181 63.73 29.29 -20.43
C SER A 181 62.26 29.13 -20.83
N SER A 182 61.90 29.48 -22.07
CA SER A 182 60.56 29.28 -22.62
C SER A 182 60.29 27.80 -22.91
N ASP A 183 61.28 27.09 -23.48
CA ASP A 183 61.20 25.66 -23.79
C ASP A 183 61.01 24.82 -22.54
N ARG A 184 61.75 25.11 -21.46
CA ARG A 184 61.54 24.45 -20.16
C ARG A 184 60.15 24.68 -19.59
N ARG A 185 59.61 25.90 -19.73
CA ARG A 185 58.25 26.22 -19.26
C ARG A 185 57.18 25.50 -20.08
N LEU A 186 57.38 25.39 -21.40
CA LEU A 186 56.52 24.60 -22.28
C LEU A 186 56.54 23.12 -21.88
N GLN A 187 57.71 22.53 -21.66
CA GLN A 187 57.83 21.13 -21.21
C GLN A 187 57.07 20.85 -19.90
N VAL A 188 57.22 21.72 -18.90
CA VAL A 188 56.49 21.57 -17.62
C VAL A 188 54.99 21.74 -17.84
N SER A 189 54.58 22.70 -18.67
CA SER A 189 53.17 22.88 -19.04
C SER A 189 52.61 21.63 -19.71
N ASP A 190 53.31 21.05 -20.68
CA ASP A 190 52.88 19.86 -21.43
C ASP A 190 52.70 18.65 -20.48
N LEU A 191 53.66 18.44 -19.57
CA LEU A 191 53.57 17.43 -18.50
C LEU A 191 52.32 17.64 -17.63
N THR A 192 52.09 18.86 -17.13
CA THR A 192 50.90 19.14 -16.31
C THR A 192 49.59 19.00 -17.07
N THR A 193 49.55 19.31 -18.36
CA THR A 193 48.35 19.08 -19.18
C THR A 193 48.09 17.60 -19.40
N PHE A 194 49.15 16.80 -19.59
CA PHE A 194 49.02 15.36 -19.73
C PHE A 194 48.49 14.70 -18.45
N GLU A 195 49.01 15.09 -17.28
CA GLU A 195 48.51 14.63 -15.98
C GLU A 195 47.01 14.97 -15.80
N LYS A 196 46.61 16.20 -16.10
CA LYS A 196 45.20 16.62 -16.03
C LYS A 196 44.30 15.89 -17.02
N MET A 197 44.79 15.57 -18.22
CA MET A 197 44.02 14.79 -19.20
C MET A 197 43.78 13.36 -18.70
N ASN A 198 44.78 12.73 -18.08
CA ASN A 198 44.61 11.41 -17.47
C ASN A 198 43.62 11.45 -16.30
N GLU A 199 43.74 12.42 -15.39
CA GLU A 199 42.77 12.58 -14.30
C GLU A 199 41.34 12.78 -14.83
N TYR A 200 41.18 13.55 -15.90
CA TYR A 200 39.88 13.76 -16.53
C TYR A 200 39.30 12.47 -17.14
N GLU A 201 40.13 11.66 -17.80
CA GLU A 201 39.68 10.38 -18.38
C GLU A 201 39.30 9.37 -17.28
N ASP A 202 40.06 9.33 -16.18
CA ASP A 202 39.73 8.51 -14.99
C ASP A 202 38.41 8.96 -14.32
N GLN A 203 38.21 10.27 -14.18
CA GLN A 203 36.95 10.83 -13.68
C GLN A 203 35.78 10.49 -14.60
N LYS A 204 35.96 10.61 -15.91
CA LYS A 204 34.95 10.27 -16.91
C LYS A 204 34.57 8.80 -16.85
N GLN A 205 35.55 7.90 -16.71
CA GLN A 205 35.30 6.47 -16.54
C GLN A 205 34.53 6.18 -15.24
N THR A 206 34.90 6.86 -14.15
CA THR A 206 34.19 6.76 -12.86
C THR A 206 32.73 7.22 -12.98
N ILE A 207 32.47 8.32 -13.69
CA ILE A 207 31.12 8.82 -13.94
C ILE A 207 30.28 7.80 -14.72
N ILE A 208 30.86 7.12 -15.71
CA ILE A 208 30.17 6.09 -16.48
C ILE A 208 29.79 4.90 -15.59
N ASP A 209 30.71 4.42 -14.75
CA ASP A 209 30.44 3.35 -13.79
C ASP A 209 29.34 3.73 -12.79
N LEU A 210 29.44 4.92 -12.21
CA LEU A 210 28.44 5.43 -11.27
C LEU A 210 27.06 5.55 -11.91
N LYS A 211 26.97 6.01 -13.16
CA LYS A 211 25.69 6.09 -13.89
C LYS A 211 25.07 4.70 -14.08
N SER A 212 25.87 3.72 -14.51
CA SER A 212 25.43 2.33 -14.67
C SER A 212 24.91 1.75 -13.34
N ARG A 213 25.63 2.00 -12.24
CA ARG A 213 25.22 1.55 -10.89
C ARG A 213 23.94 2.22 -10.40
N VAL A 214 23.73 3.49 -10.72
CA VAL A 214 22.48 4.20 -10.40
C VAL A 214 21.31 3.59 -11.16
N GLU A 215 21.46 3.36 -12.46
CA GLU A 215 20.42 2.74 -13.30
C GLU A 215 20.04 1.33 -12.81
N GLU A 216 21.04 0.51 -12.46
CA GLU A 216 20.80 -0.82 -11.88
C GLU A 216 20.08 -0.74 -10.52
N ALA A 217 20.46 0.22 -9.67
CA ALA A 217 19.83 0.43 -8.38
C ALA A 217 18.37 0.90 -8.51
N GLU A 218 18.09 1.80 -9.46
CA GLU A 218 16.73 2.26 -9.77
C GLU A 218 15.84 1.11 -10.24
N LEU A 219 16.34 0.24 -11.13
CA LEU A 219 15.61 -0.93 -11.61
C LEU A 219 15.28 -1.90 -10.47
N LYS A 220 16.27 -2.19 -9.60
CA LYS A 220 16.08 -3.01 -8.39
C LYS A 220 15.04 -2.41 -7.43
N LEU A 221 15.00 -1.07 -7.31
CA LEU A 221 14.02 -0.38 -6.47
C LEU A 221 12.60 -0.58 -7.01
N VAL A 222 12.39 -0.44 -8.32
CA VAL A 222 11.09 -0.66 -8.97
C VAL A 222 10.61 -2.10 -8.81
N GLU A 223 11.49 -3.08 -9.06
CA GLU A 223 11.17 -4.51 -8.87
C GLU A 223 10.88 -4.84 -7.40
N GLY A 224 11.70 -4.30 -6.49
CA GLY A 224 11.52 -4.44 -5.05
C GLY A 224 10.18 -3.89 -4.57
N GLU A 225 9.75 -2.73 -5.07
CA GLU A 225 8.46 -2.13 -4.72
C GLU A 225 7.27 -2.95 -5.26
N LYS A 226 7.41 -3.52 -6.48
CA LYS A 226 6.41 -4.44 -7.04
C LYS A 226 6.30 -5.72 -6.18
N LEU A 227 7.43 -6.27 -5.74
CA LEU A 227 7.46 -7.45 -4.87
C LEU A 227 6.89 -7.12 -3.48
N ARG A 228 7.26 -5.98 -2.88
CA ARG A 228 6.70 -5.50 -1.60
C ARG A 228 5.18 -5.43 -1.67
N LYS A 229 4.62 -4.80 -2.70
CA LYS A 229 3.16 -4.71 -2.90
C LYS A 229 2.52 -6.10 -3.00
N LYS A 230 3.13 -7.02 -3.75
CA LYS A 230 2.61 -8.39 -3.89
C LYS A 230 2.61 -9.12 -2.54
N LEU A 231 3.75 -9.16 -1.85
CA LEU A 231 3.90 -9.84 -0.56
C LEU A 231 3.00 -9.22 0.51
N HIS A 232 2.91 -7.89 0.56
CA HIS A 232 2.04 -7.16 1.47
C HIS A 232 0.58 -7.57 1.33
N ASN A 233 0.08 -7.67 0.09
CA ASN A 233 -1.28 -8.10 -0.17
C ASN A 233 -1.51 -9.56 0.18
N THR A 234 -0.58 -10.45 -0.17
CA THR A 234 -0.67 -11.87 0.21
C THR A 234 -0.72 -12.04 1.72
N ILE A 235 0.12 -11.32 2.48
CA ILE A 235 0.09 -11.36 3.95
C ILE A 235 -1.26 -10.90 4.49
N LEU A 236 -1.84 -9.83 3.93
CA LEU A 236 -3.12 -9.31 4.38
C LEU A 236 -4.30 -10.22 4.01
N GLU A 237 -4.27 -10.85 2.83
CA GLU A 237 -5.27 -11.85 2.41
C GLU A 237 -5.21 -13.10 3.31
N LEU A 238 -4.00 -13.58 3.64
CA LEU A 238 -3.80 -14.69 4.57
C LEU A 238 -4.31 -14.39 5.98
N LYS A 239 -4.30 -13.11 6.39
CA LYS A 239 -4.86 -12.67 7.68
C LYS A 239 -6.39 -12.52 7.67
N GLY A 240 -7.05 -12.67 6.51
CA GLY A 240 -8.49 -12.49 6.37
C GLY A 240 -8.94 -11.07 6.05
N ASN A 241 -10.08 -10.97 5.36
CA ASN A 241 -10.60 -9.73 4.80
C ASN A 241 -11.41 -8.90 5.80
N ILE A 242 -11.99 -9.53 6.83
CA ILE A 242 -12.39 -8.86 8.05
C ILE A 242 -11.47 -9.29 9.16
N ARG A 243 -10.94 -8.31 9.89
CA ARG A 243 -10.23 -8.51 11.15
C ARG A 243 -10.94 -7.82 12.29
N VAL A 244 -10.74 -8.33 13.49
CA VAL A 244 -11.30 -7.78 14.72
C VAL A 244 -10.20 -7.57 15.75
N PHE A 245 -10.04 -6.33 16.18
CA PHE A 245 -9.16 -5.94 17.27
C PHE A 245 -9.98 -5.56 18.49
N CYS A 246 -9.70 -6.16 19.64
CA CYS A 246 -10.28 -5.78 20.91
C CYS A 246 -9.38 -4.77 21.61
N ARG A 247 -9.94 -3.66 22.11
CA ARG A 247 -9.19 -2.67 22.89
C ARG A 247 -9.90 -2.39 24.20
N VAL A 248 -9.25 -2.73 25.31
CA VAL A 248 -9.71 -2.41 26.65
C VAL A 248 -9.11 -1.07 27.06
N ARG A 249 -9.93 -0.10 27.45
CA ARG A 249 -9.41 1.20 27.93
C ARG A 249 -8.89 1.10 29.38
N PRO A 250 -8.05 2.05 29.83
CA PRO A 250 -7.78 2.24 31.25
C PRO A 250 -9.04 2.46 32.08
N VAL A 251 -8.95 2.10 33.36
CA VAL A 251 -9.93 2.50 34.39
C VAL A 251 -9.82 4.01 34.57
N LEU A 252 -10.95 4.72 34.53
CA LEU A 252 -10.98 6.17 34.68
C LEU A 252 -11.05 6.58 36.16
N PRO A 253 -10.56 7.78 36.52
CA PRO A 253 -10.68 8.29 37.88
C PRO A 253 -12.15 8.35 38.34
N GLY A 254 -12.48 7.67 39.44
CA GLY A 254 -13.85 7.57 39.98
C GLY A 254 -14.61 6.29 39.62
N GLU A 255 -14.03 5.41 38.81
CA GLU A 255 -14.55 4.06 38.58
C GLU A 255 -13.99 3.10 39.63
N ASN A 256 -14.87 2.30 40.25
CA ASN A 256 -14.44 1.32 41.26
C ASN A 256 -13.73 0.13 40.58
N GLU A 257 -12.51 -0.18 41.01
CA GLU A 257 -11.78 -1.40 40.62
C GLU A 257 -12.25 -2.67 41.36
N GLU A 258 -13.26 -2.56 42.23
CA GLU A 258 -13.74 -3.68 43.03
C GLU A 258 -14.35 -4.77 42.14
N GLY A 259 -13.58 -5.85 41.93
CA GLY A 259 -13.94 -7.00 41.12
C GLY A 259 -13.35 -6.94 39.72
N LYS A 260 -12.14 -7.50 39.54
CA LYS A 260 -11.51 -7.69 38.21
C LYS A 260 -12.46 -8.46 37.30
N THR A 261 -13.12 -7.72 36.41
CA THR A 261 -14.16 -8.28 35.53
C THR A 261 -13.59 -8.76 34.20
N ILE A 262 -12.37 -8.33 33.88
CA ILE A 262 -11.59 -8.74 32.72
C ILE A 262 -10.31 -9.42 33.18
N SER A 263 -9.97 -10.55 32.57
CA SER A 263 -8.68 -11.20 32.71
C SER A 263 -8.10 -11.57 31.34
N TYR A 264 -6.77 -11.71 31.28
CA TYR A 264 -6.06 -12.07 30.06
C TYR A 264 -5.38 -13.43 30.26
N PRO A 265 -5.51 -14.38 29.32
CA PRO A 265 -4.82 -15.65 29.41
C PRO A 265 -3.29 -15.47 29.44
N THR A 266 -2.61 -16.33 30.19
CA THR A 266 -1.14 -16.35 30.31
C THR A 266 -0.47 -17.37 29.38
N SER A 267 -1.24 -18.21 28.67
CA SER A 267 -0.68 -19.17 27.73
C SER A 267 -0.09 -18.44 26.51
N LEU A 268 1.08 -18.90 26.06
CA LEU A 268 1.81 -18.27 24.94
C LEU A 268 0.98 -18.18 23.66
N GLU A 269 0.15 -19.20 23.39
CA GLU A 269 -0.71 -19.26 22.20
C GLU A 269 -1.85 -18.24 22.21
N ALA A 270 -2.35 -17.86 23.39
CA ALA A 270 -3.47 -16.95 23.56
C ALA A 270 -3.04 -15.51 23.90
N LEU A 271 -1.74 -15.31 24.20
CA LEU A 271 -1.19 -14.03 24.60
C LEU A 271 -1.38 -12.98 23.50
N GLY A 272 -2.03 -11.87 23.85
CA GLY A 272 -2.32 -10.77 22.91
C GLY A 272 -3.42 -11.06 21.89
N ARG A 273 -4.12 -12.19 21.99
CA ARG A 273 -5.24 -12.58 21.10
C ARG A 273 -6.53 -12.95 21.83
N SER A 274 -6.45 -13.31 23.10
CA SER A 274 -7.61 -13.72 23.88
C SER A 274 -7.91 -12.80 25.06
N ILE A 275 -9.18 -12.72 25.41
CA ILE A 275 -9.71 -11.94 26.54
C ILE A 275 -10.81 -12.75 27.23
N ASP A 276 -10.80 -12.72 28.55
CA ASP A 276 -11.82 -13.35 29.39
C ASP A 276 -12.63 -12.27 30.10
N LEU A 277 -13.96 -12.37 30.03
CA LEU A 277 -14.88 -11.53 30.76
C LEU A 277 -15.64 -12.37 31.80
N ILE A 278 -15.67 -11.91 33.04
CA ILE A 278 -16.35 -12.58 34.16
C ILE A 278 -17.66 -11.85 34.42
N GLN A 279 -18.80 -12.54 34.29
CA GLN A 279 -20.12 -12.00 34.65
C GLN A 279 -20.84 -13.01 35.55
N ASN A 280 -21.32 -12.59 36.72
CA ASN A 280 -22.06 -13.46 37.65
C ASN A 280 -21.34 -14.79 37.95
N ALA A 281 -20.03 -14.73 38.22
CA ALA A 281 -19.14 -15.89 38.40
C ALA A 281 -18.98 -16.83 37.18
N GLN A 282 -19.60 -16.51 36.04
CA GLN A 282 -19.39 -17.21 34.78
C GLN A 282 -18.26 -16.55 33.99
N LYS A 283 -17.29 -17.36 33.55
CA LYS A 283 -16.19 -16.93 32.68
C LYS A 283 -16.59 -17.08 31.21
N HIS A 284 -16.45 -16.01 30.43
CA HIS A 284 -16.65 -16.00 28.99
C HIS A 284 -15.33 -15.67 28.28
N SER A 285 -14.81 -16.61 27.50
CA SER A 285 -13.55 -16.45 26.77
C SER A 285 -13.80 -16.08 25.30
N PHE A 286 -13.03 -15.13 24.78
CA PHE A 286 -13.09 -14.68 23.40
C PHE A 286 -11.68 -14.63 22.80
N THR A 287 -11.58 -14.88 21.50
CA THR A 287 -10.32 -14.80 20.72
C THR A 287 -10.55 -13.93 19.50
N PHE A 288 -9.58 -13.05 19.23
CA PHE A 288 -9.58 -12.06 18.17
C PHE A 288 -8.21 -12.00 17.49
N ASP A 289 -8.07 -11.24 16.40
CA ASP A 289 -6.79 -11.06 15.73
C ASP A 289 -5.76 -10.36 16.63
N LYS A 290 -6.23 -9.42 17.47
CA LYS A 290 -5.40 -8.71 18.46
C LYS A 290 -6.26 -8.26 19.65
N VAL A 291 -5.71 -8.35 20.85
CA VAL A 291 -6.27 -7.79 22.08
C VAL A 291 -5.27 -6.80 22.69
N PHE A 292 -5.67 -5.54 22.75
CA PHE A 292 -4.95 -4.46 23.42
C PHE A 292 -5.41 -4.33 24.86
N VAL A 293 -4.47 -4.55 25.77
CA VAL A 293 -4.61 -4.37 27.21
C VAL A 293 -4.63 -2.87 27.58
N PRO A 294 -5.10 -2.47 28.79
CA PRO A 294 -5.30 -1.07 29.16
C PRO A 294 -4.07 -0.16 29.03
N ASN A 295 -2.88 -0.73 29.18
CA ASN A 295 -1.59 -0.06 29.07
C ASN A 295 -1.11 0.14 27.61
N ALA A 296 -1.83 -0.36 26.60
CA ALA A 296 -1.49 -0.14 25.21
C ALA A 296 -1.70 1.33 24.81
N SER A 297 -0.64 1.96 24.31
CA SER A 297 -0.67 3.34 23.84
C SER A 297 -1.41 3.50 22.51
N GLN A 298 -1.66 4.74 22.10
CA GLN A 298 -2.20 5.02 20.76
C GLN A 298 -1.24 4.60 19.64
N GLU A 299 0.07 4.68 19.91
CA GLU A 299 1.10 4.30 18.96
C GLU A 299 1.19 2.78 18.78
N ASP A 300 1.09 2.02 19.87
CA ASP A 300 1.03 0.55 19.81
C ASP A 300 -0.15 0.09 18.96
N VAL A 301 -1.31 0.72 19.14
CA VAL A 301 -2.52 0.42 18.37
C VAL A 301 -2.36 0.80 16.90
N PHE A 302 -1.74 1.95 16.62
CA PHE A 302 -1.51 2.41 15.25
C PHE A 302 -0.51 1.51 14.50
N THR A 303 0.55 1.06 15.17
CA THR A 303 1.58 0.20 14.59
C THR A 303 0.98 -1.05 13.95
N GLU A 304 0.00 -1.68 14.61
CA GLU A 304 -0.70 -2.87 14.11
C GLU A 304 -1.58 -2.61 12.87
N ILE A 305 -2.03 -1.37 12.66
CA ILE A 305 -2.89 -1.01 11.52
C ILE A 305 -2.16 -0.28 10.39
N SER A 306 -0.92 0.16 10.61
CA SER A 306 -0.11 0.91 9.63
C SER A 306 -0.06 0.24 8.25
N GLN A 307 -0.04 -1.10 8.22
CA GLN A 307 -0.08 -1.90 6.99
C GLN A 307 -1.41 -1.81 6.24
N LEU A 308 -2.54 -1.65 6.94
CA LEU A 308 -3.83 -1.38 6.29
C LEU A 308 -3.84 0.01 5.65
N VAL A 309 -3.28 1.01 6.33
CA VAL A 309 -3.15 2.35 5.78
C VAL A 309 -2.33 2.31 4.49
N GLN A 310 -1.22 1.57 4.48
CA GLN A 310 -0.42 1.36 3.27
C GLN A 310 -1.23 0.72 2.12
N SER A 311 -2.13 -0.23 2.42
CA SER A 311 -3.00 -0.81 1.38
C SER A 311 -3.88 0.22 0.69
N SER A 312 -4.30 1.28 1.38
CA SER A 312 -5.07 2.36 0.74
C SER A 312 -4.24 3.12 -0.29
N LEU A 313 -2.95 3.39 -0.02
CA LEU A 313 -2.01 3.98 -0.98
C LEU A 313 -1.69 3.06 -2.17
N ASP A 314 -1.72 1.75 -1.95
CA ASP A 314 -1.48 0.74 -2.98
C ASP A 314 -2.69 0.54 -3.93
N GLY A 315 -3.81 1.22 -3.66
CA GLY A 315 -5.03 1.21 -4.51
C GLY A 315 -6.12 0.25 -4.03
N TYR A 316 -6.20 -0.02 -2.72
CA TYR A 316 -7.27 -0.82 -2.12
C TYR A 316 -8.27 0.05 -1.35
N LYS A 317 -9.48 -0.46 -1.23
CA LYS A 317 -10.47 0.04 -0.27
C LYS A 317 -10.15 -0.54 1.11
N VAL A 318 -10.13 0.34 2.10
CA VAL A 318 -9.85 0.01 3.49
C VAL A 318 -10.92 0.65 4.35
N CYS A 319 -11.50 -0.13 5.26
CA CYS A 319 -12.50 0.34 6.20
C CYS A 319 -12.08 -0.03 7.62
N ILE A 320 -11.98 0.97 8.49
CA ILE A 320 -11.69 0.78 9.91
C ILE A 320 -12.81 1.44 10.70
N PHE A 321 -13.50 0.68 11.54
CA PHE A 321 -14.58 1.21 12.36
C PHE A 321 -14.46 0.80 13.82
N ALA A 322 -14.77 1.73 14.72
CA ALA A 322 -14.78 1.52 16.17
C ALA A 322 -16.20 1.28 16.66
N TYR A 323 -16.39 0.21 17.43
CA TYR A 323 -17.67 -0.27 17.96
C TYR A 323 -17.59 -0.52 19.47
N GLY A 324 -18.68 -0.30 20.19
CA GLY A 324 -18.80 -0.55 21.62
C GLY A 324 -19.75 0.45 22.30
N GLN A 325 -20.00 0.26 23.59
CA GLN A 325 -20.86 1.16 24.36
C GLN A 325 -20.30 2.59 24.45
N THR A 326 -21.15 3.54 24.79
CA THR A 326 -20.70 4.88 25.20
C THR A 326 -19.72 4.81 26.37
N GLY A 327 -18.67 5.62 26.32
CA GLY A 327 -17.58 5.63 27.30
C GLY A 327 -16.50 4.55 27.11
N SER A 328 -16.65 3.60 26.19
CA SER A 328 -15.65 2.51 26.03
C SER A 328 -14.34 2.92 25.32
N GLY A 329 -14.25 4.15 24.82
CA GLY A 329 -13.03 4.67 24.17
C GLY A 329 -13.01 4.61 22.63
N LYS A 330 -14.17 4.51 21.96
CA LYS A 330 -14.29 4.58 20.49
C LYS A 330 -13.70 5.87 19.90
N THR A 331 -14.23 7.02 20.31
CA THR A 331 -13.76 8.33 19.87
C THR A 331 -12.31 8.58 20.27
N TYR A 332 -11.87 8.11 21.45
CA TYR A 332 -10.46 8.16 21.84
C TYR A 332 -9.59 7.33 20.90
N THR A 333 -10.04 6.15 20.46
CA THR A 333 -9.31 5.35 19.48
C THR A 333 -9.22 6.06 18.14
N MET A 334 -10.33 6.60 17.63
CA MET A 334 -10.37 7.20 16.29
C MET A 334 -9.72 8.58 16.22
N MET A 335 -10.02 9.47 17.16
CA MET A 335 -9.55 10.87 17.16
C MET A 335 -8.40 11.10 18.14
N GLY A 336 -8.42 10.42 19.28
CA GLY A 336 -7.48 10.68 20.37
C GLY A 336 -7.86 11.90 21.20
N ARG A 337 -6.90 12.40 21.96
CA ARG A 337 -7.08 13.64 22.74
C ARG A 337 -6.59 14.84 21.94
N PRO A 338 -7.46 15.82 21.63
CA PRO A 338 -7.03 17.04 20.94
C PRO A 338 -5.94 17.78 21.72
N GLY A 339 -4.94 18.29 21.00
CA GLY A 339 -3.84 19.06 21.58
C GLY A 339 -2.72 18.25 22.24
N ASN A 340 -2.83 16.93 22.35
CA ASN A 340 -1.76 16.07 22.86
C ASN A 340 -1.15 15.23 21.71
N PRO A 341 0.11 15.47 21.30
CA PRO A 341 0.76 14.74 20.21
C PRO A 341 0.87 13.23 20.44
N GLU A 342 1.10 12.78 21.67
CA GLU A 342 1.27 11.36 22.02
C GLU A 342 -0.07 10.62 22.01
N GLU A 343 -1.16 11.33 22.34
CA GLU A 343 -2.50 10.75 22.43
C GLU A 343 -3.32 10.88 21.13
N LYS A 344 -2.69 11.28 20.01
CA LYS A 344 -3.32 11.27 18.68
C LYS A 344 -3.93 9.90 18.37
N GLY A 345 -5.18 9.88 17.91
CA GLY A 345 -5.88 8.65 17.53
C GLY A 345 -5.50 8.15 16.13
N LEU A 346 -6.27 7.19 15.62
CA LEU A 346 -6.03 6.56 14.32
C LEU A 346 -6.13 7.55 13.16
N ILE A 347 -7.15 8.41 13.11
CA ILE A 347 -7.36 9.35 11.99
C ILE A 347 -6.14 10.27 11.78
N PRO A 348 -5.67 11.05 12.77
CA PRO A 348 -4.50 11.90 12.57
C PRO A 348 -3.23 11.11 12.23
N ARG A 349 -2.99 9.95 12.85
CA ARG A 349 -1.81 9.11 12.58
C ARG A 349 -1.83 8.50 11.17
N CYS A 350 -2.98 8.01 10.71
CA CYS A 350 -3.16 7.51 9.34
C CYS A 350 -2.78 8.58 8.31
N LEU A 351 -3.18 9.82 8.56
CA LEU A 351 -2.90 10.94 7.65
C LEU A 351 -1.42 11.29 7.63
N GLU A 352 -0.78 11.34 8.80
CA GLU A 352 0.67 11.55 8.91
C GLU A 352 1.44 10.51 8.09
N GLN A 353 1.16 9.22 8.29
CA GLN A 353 1.76 8.15 7.50
C GLN A 353 1.48 8.32 5.98
N ILE A 354 0.26 8.69 5.59
CA ILE A 354 -0.09 8.87 4.17
C ILE A 354 0.70 10.01 3.54
N PHE A 355 0.82 11.16 4.22
CA PHE A 355 1.58 12.29 3.71
C PHE A 355 3.09 12.01 3.65
N GLU A 356 3.64 11.34 4.66
CA GLU A 356 5.04 10.89 4.67
C GLU A 356 5.32 9.91 3.53
N THR A 357 4.47 8.89 3.37
CA THR A 357 4.62 7.90 2.30
C THR A 357 4.46 8.54 0.92
N ARG A 358 3.51 9.45 0.74
CA ARG A 358 3.35 10.24 -0.50
C ARG A 358 4.63 10.99 -0.84
N GLN A 359 5.27 11.61 0.14
CA GLN A 359 6.52 12.35 -0.08
C GLN A 359 7.66 11.40 -0.45
N SER A 360 7.77 10.24 0.22
CA SER A 360 8.78 9.23 -0.10
C SER A 360 8.62 8.61 -1.48
N LEU A 361 7.38 8.41 -1.96
CA LEU A 361 7.11 7.80 -3.26
C LEU A 361 7.30 8.77 -4.44
N ARG A 362 7.46 10.08 -4.17
CA ARG A 362 7.68 11.10 -5.19
C ARG A 362 8.98 10.88 -5.97
N SER A 363 10.05 10.45 -5.29
CA SER A 363 11.32 10.11 -5.94
C SER A 363 11.20 8.91 -6.89
N GLN A 364 10.16 8.09 -6.73
CA GLN A 364 9.86 6.94 -7.57
C GLN A 364 8.85 7.26 -8.68
N GLY A 365 8.57 8.55 -8.93
CA GLY A 365 7.68 9.01 -10.01
C GLY A 365 6.18 9.00 -9.67
N TRP A 366 5.79 8.70 -8.43
CA TRP A 366 4.38 8.77 -8.01
C TRP A 366 3.94 10.18 -7.65
N LYS A 367 2.77 10.58 -8.16
CA LYS A 367 2.04 11.79 -7.80
C LYS A 367 0.69 11.39 -7.23
N TYR A 368 0.40 11.84 -6.01
CA TYR A 368 -0.86 11.55 -5.33
C TYR A 368 -1.71 12.80 -5.12
N GLU A 369 -2.99 12.67 -5.38
CA GLU A 369 -4.06 13.60 -5.04
C GLU A 369 -4.92 13.00 -3.92
N LEU A 370 -5.25 13.84 -2.92
CA LEU A 370 -5.91 13.41 -1.69
C LEU A 370 -7.16 14.27 -1.48
N GLN A 371 -8.29 13.62 -1.27
CA GLN A 371 -9.58 14.26 -1.07
C GLN A 371 -10.27 13.74 0.19
N VAL A 372 -10.78 14.66 1.01
CA VAL A 372 -11.43 14.34 2.29
C VAL A 372 -12.89 14.71 2.24
N SER A 373 -13.73 13.86 2.81
CA SER A 373 -15.12 14.17 3.17
C SER A 373 -15.42 13.68 4.58
N MET A 374 -16.24 14.42 5.32
CA MET A 374 -16.69 14.02 6.67
C MET A 374 -18.20 14.19 6.78
N LEU A 375 -18.88 13.16 7.26
CA LEU A 375 -20.32 13.18 7.49
C LEU A 375 -20.66 12.58 8.85
N GLU A 376 -21.84 12.92 9.35
CA GLU A 376 -22.50 12.17 10.41
C GLU A 376 -23.80 11.54 9.93
N ILE A 377 -24.11 10.35 10.43
CA ILE A 377 -25.41 9.72 10.34
C ILE A 377 -26.09 9.86 11.69
N TYR A 378 -27.13 10.67 11.75
CA TYR A 378 -27.92 10.93 12.94
C TYR A 378 -29.39 10.72 12.62
N ASN A 379 -30.08 9.87 13.38
CA ASN A 379 -31.49 9.56 13.16
C ASN A 379 -31.82 9.18 11.69
N GLU A 380 -31.02 8.27 11.11
CA GLU A 380 -31.12 7.84 9.70
C GLU A 380 -31.03 8.98 8.66
N THR A 381 -30.54 10.15 9.07
CA THR A 381 -30.30 11.31 8.22
C THR A 381 -28.80 11.57 8.10
N ILE A 382 -28.33 11.85 6.89
CA ILE A 382 -26.93 12.18 6.62
C ILE A 382 -26.77 13.69 6.70
N ARG A 383 -25.76 14.13 7.46
CA ARG A 383 -25.37 15.53 7.56
C ARG A 383 -23.91 15.68 7.17
N ASP A 384 -23.66 16.63 6.27
CA ASP A 384 -22.32 17.05 5.89
C ASP A 384 -21.69 17.89 7.03
N LEU A 385 -20.52 17.47 7.51
CA LEU A 385 -19.79 18.13 8.60
C LEU A 385 -18.77 19.16 8.11
N LEU A 386 -18.51 19.24 6.80
CA LEU A 386 -17.59 20.19 6.19
C LEU A 386 -18.31 21.33 5.45
N SER A 387 -19.63 21.23 5.31
CA SER A 387 -20.43 22.29 4.68
C SER A 387 -20.32 23.61 5.45
N THR A 388 -19.96 24.67 4.75
CA THR A 388 -19.93 26.05 5.28
C THR A 388 -21.31 26.71 5.25
N ASN A 389 -22.29 26.09 4.60
CA ASN A 389 -23.58 26.70 4.31
C ASN A 389 -24.58 26.45 5.46
N LYS A 390 -24.59 27.35 6.43
CA LYS A 390 -25.40 27.27 7.67
C LYS A 390 -26.93 27.35 7.43
N GLU A 391 -27.38 27.75 6.25
CA GLU A 391 -28.79 27.99 5.95
C GLU A 391 -29.61 26.72 5.63
N ALA A 392 -28.96 25.58 5.40
CA ALA A 392 -29.66 24.34 5.05
C ALA A 392 -30.36 23.62 6.23
N VAL A 393 -30.24 24.13 7.47
CA VAL A 393 -30.79 23.47 8.67
C VAL A 393 -32.21 23.97 9.00
N ARG A 394 -32.76 24.94 8.24
CA ARG A 394 -34.11 25.48 8.48
C ARG A 394 -34.94 25.51 7.21
N THR A 395 -35.47 24.37 6.79
CA THR A 395 -36.70 24.37 5.98
C THR A 395 -37.69 23.40 6.61
N ASP A 396 -38.57 23.97 7.43
CA ASP A 396 -39.74 23.34 8.05
C ASP A 396 -40.91 23.21 7.06
N ASN A 397 -40.66 23.40 5.76
CA ASN A 397 -41.67 23.32 4.71
C ASN A 397 -41.30 22.21 3.74
N GLY A 398 -42.18 21.21 3.69
CA GLY A 398 -41.96 19.91 3.08
C GLY A 398 -41.42 19.92 1.65
N VAL A 399 -40.64 18.87 1.38
CA VAL A 399 -40.09 18.43 0.09
C VAL A 399 -38.85 19.20 -0.40
N SER A 400 -37.69 18.91 0.22
CA SER A 400 -36.40 19.03 -0.47
C SER A 400 -36.04 17.68 -1.11
N PRO A 401 -35.68 17.61 -2.40
CA PRO A 401 -35.36 16.35 -3.06
C PRO A 401 -34.07 15.76 -2.48
N GLN A 402 -34.13 14.55 -1.92
CA GLN A 402 -33.01 13.58 -1.78
C GLN A 402 -31.62 14.16 -1.45
N LYS A 403 -31.53 15.18 -0.59
CA LYS A 403 -30.26 15.75 -0.17
C LYS A 403 -29.43 14.66 0.51
N HIS A 404 -28.22 14.41 0.01
CA HIS A 404 -27.33 13.34 0.50
C HIS A 404 -27.80 11.89 0.28
N ALA A 405 -28.43 11.61 -0.86
CA ALA A 405 -28.68 10.22 -1.28
C ALA A 405 -27.36 9.42 -1.47
N ILE A 406 -27.31 8.21 -0.91
CA ILE A 406 -26.21 7.26 -1.11
C ILE A 406 -26.39 6.56 -2.48
N LYS A 407 -25.33 6.53 -3.28
CA LYS A 407 -25.25 5.82 -4.57
C LYS A 407 -23.99 4.97 -4.61
N HIS A 408 -24.08 3.78 -5.18
CA HIS A 408 -22.92 2.94 -5.47
C HIS A 408 -22.67 2.92 -6.98
N ASP A 409 -21.41 3.08 -7.38
CA ASP A 409 -21.03 2.94 -8.79
C ASP A 409 -20.68 1.48 -9.14
N ALA A 410 -20.52 1.20 -10.45
CA ALA A 410 -20.17 -0.13 -10.95
C ALA A 410 -18.77 -0.61 -10.51
N SER A 411 -17.91 0.32 -10.09
CA SER A 411 -16.58 0.04 -9.52
C SER A 411 -16.65 -0.27 -8.02
N GLY A 412 -17.86 -0.28 -7.44
CA GLY A 412 -18.14 -0.52 -6.04
C GLY A 412 -17.72 0.63 -5.12
N ASN A 413 -17.57 1.85 -5.62
CA ASN A 413 -17.35 3.02 -4.76
C ASN A 413 -18.70 3.59 -4.30
N THR A 414 -18.73 4.09 -3.07
CA THR A 414 -19.89 4.80 -2.52
C THR A 414 -19.73 6.30 -2.71
N HIS A 415 -20.78 6.94 -3.22
CA HIS A 415 -20.89 8.39 -3.34
C HIS A 415 -22.15 8.87 -2.62
N VAL A 416 -22.03 9.99 -1.91
CA VAL A 416 -23.16 10.65 -1.25
C VAL A 416 -23.42 11.95 -2.02
N ALA A 417 -24.63 12.12 -2.54
CA ALA A 417 -24.98 13.28 -3.35
C ALA A 417 -24.76 14.58 -2.56
N GLU A 418 -24.19 15.60 -3.21
CA GLU A 418 -23.98 16.94 -2.62
C GLU A 418 -23.15 16.96 -1.32
N LEU A 419 -22.36 15.91 -1.06
CA LEU A 419 -21.41 15.91 0.06
C LEU A 419 -20.20 16.79 -0.29
N THR A 420 -19.79 17.67 0.62
CA THR A 420 -18.59 18.49 0.46
C THR A 420 -17.34 17.59 0.44
N ILE A 421 -16.58 17.66 -0.65
CA ILE A 421 -15.31 16.97 -0.85
C ILE A 421 -14.23 18.03 -1.01
N LEU A 422 -13.18 17.98 -0.20
CA LEU A 422 -12.11 18.97 -0.19
C LEU A 422 -10.76 18.32 -0.51
N ASP A 423 -10.00 18.93 -1.42
CA ASP A 423 -8.61 18.56 -1.66
C ASP A 423 -7.74 18.95 -0.46
N VAL A 424 -6.82 18.07 -0.06
CA VAL A 424 -5.93 18.29 1.09
C VAL A 424 -4.46 18.11 0.69
N LYS A 425 -3.62 19.04 1.13
CA LYS A 425 -2.20 19.12 0.77
C LYS A 425 -1.25 18.86 1.93
N SER A 426 -1.75 18.90 3.16
CA SER A 426 -0.94 18.60 4.35
C SER A 426 -1.76 17.98 5.49
N SER A 427 -1.09 17.28 6.41
CA SER A 427 -1.73 16.74 7.62
C SER A 427 -2.33 17.85 8.49
N ARG A 428 -1.73 19.05 8.49
CA ARG A 428 -2.24 20.23 9.23
C ARG A 428 -3.60 20.70 8.73
N GLU A 429 -3.81 20.74 7.42
CA GLU A 429 -5.12 21.09 6.83
C GLU A 429 -6.19 20.11 7.29
N VAL A 430 -5.88 18.81 7.32
CA VAL A 430 -6.85 17.81 7.76
C VAL A 430 -7.14 17.92 9.26
N SER A 431 -6.14 18.20 10.10
CA SER A 431 -6.38 18.50 11.52
C SER A 431 -7.34 19.69 11.70
N PHE A 432 -7.17 20.76 10.93
CA PHE A 432 -8.12 21.88 10.94
C PHE A 432 -9.53 21.48 10.51
N LEU A 433 -9.66 20.64 9.49
CA LEU A 433 -10.95 20.11 9.05
C LEU A 433 -11.59 19.20 10.12
N LEU A 434 -10.81 18.42 10.85
CA LEU A 434 -11.29 17.59 11.96
C LEU A 434 -11.83 18.46 13.10
N ASP A 435 -11.13 19.55 13.45
CA ASP A 435 -11.61 20.51 14.45
C ASP A 435 -12.87 21.26 13.99
N HIS A 436 -12.98 21.55 12.69
CA HIS A 436 -14.18 22.12 12.09
C HIS A 436 -15.37 21.14 12.17
N ALA A 437 -15.17 19.89 11.75
CA ALA A 437 -16.18 18.85 11.80
C ALA A 437 -16.63 18.55 13.23
N ALA A 438 -15.68 18.50 14.19
CA ALA A 438 -15.98 18.32 15.61
C ALA A 438 -16.85 19.45 16.16
N ARG A 439 -16.58 20.71 15.78
CA ARG A 439 -17.43 21.85 16.12
C ARG A 439 -18.83 21.72 15.52
N ASN A 440 -18.95 21.37 14.24
CA ASN A 440 -20.25 21.20 13.58
C ASN A 440 -21.07 20.04 14.18
N ARG A 441 -20.40 18.94 14.54
CA ARG A 441 -20.98 17.81 15.30
C ARG A 441 -21.44 18.25 16.69
N SER A 442 -20.75 19.22 17.31
CA SER A 442 -21.09 19.75 18.65
C SER A 442 -22.17 20.85 18.67
N VAL A 443 -22.38 21.61 17.60
CA VAL A 443 -23.36 22.72 17.55
C VAL A 443 -24.82 22.21 17.58
N GLY A 444 -25.06 20.91 17.39
CA GLY A 444 -26.36 20.27 17.67
C GLY A 444 -26.68 20.11 19.16
N LYS A 445 -25.78 20.51 20.06
CA LYS A 445 -25.97 20.48 21.53
C LYS A 445 -27.08 21.45 21.96
N THR A 446 -28.32 20.96 22.03
CA THR A 446 -29.23 21.41 23.10
C THR A 446 -28.65 20.95 24.45
N GLN A 447 -28.85 21.72 25.52
CA GLN A 447 -28.22 21.65 26.86
C GLN A 447 -28.16 20.28 27.59
N MET A 448 -28.58 19.18 26.96
CA MET A 448 -28.67 17.86 27.58
C MET A 448 -27.98 16.70 26.83
N ASN A 449 -27.31 16.87 25.68
CA ASN A 449 -26.80 15.73 24.88
C ASN A 449 -25.26 15.69 24.70
N GLU A 450 -24.63 14.57 25.07
CA GLU A 450 -23.26 14.21 24.66
C GLU A 450 -23.30 13.59 23.24
N GLN A 451 -23.37 14.45 22.22
CA GLN A 451 -23.76 14.06 20.85
C GLN A 451 -22.84 13.06 20.14
N SER A 452 -21.57 12.93 20.52
CA SER A 452 -20.65 11.94 19.91
C SER A 452 -21.06 10.50 20.16
N SER A 453 -21.80 10.23 21.24
CA SER A 453 -22.35 8.88 21.52
C SER A 453 -23.55 8.52 20.65
N ARG A 454 -24.15 9.49 19.97
CA ARG A 454 -25.49 9.36 19.37
C ARG A 454 -25.56 9.52 17.85
N SER A 455 -24.43 9.84 17.21
CA SER A 455 -24.32 9.86 15.75
C SER A 455 -23.11 9.02 15.31
N HIS A 456 -23.23 8.36 14.17
CA HIS A 456 -22.08 7.69 13.53
C HIS A 456 -21.29 8.74 12.77
N PHE A 457 -20.00 8.87 13.06
CA PHE A 457 -19.10 9.75 12.34
C PHE A 457 -18.32 8.95 11.30
N VAL A 458 -18.29 9.45 10.07
CA VAL A 458 -17.59 8.82 8.95
C VAL A 458 -16.60 9.82 8.37
N PHE A 459 -15.31 9.50 8.50
CA PHE A 459 -14.24 10.16 7.78
C PHE A 459 -13.87 9.31 6.57
N THR A 460 -13.84 9.91 5.38
CA THR A 460 -13.41 9.25 4.14
C THR A 460 -12.27 10.04 3.51
N LEU A 461 -11.17 9.34 3.24
CA LEU A 461 -10.06 9.83 2.43
C LEU A 461 -10.03 9.05 1.11
N ARG A 462 -10.13 9.78 0.00
CA ARG A 462 -9.95 9.27 -1.36
C ARG A 462 -8.53 9.58 -1.81
N ILE A 463 -7.87 8.58 -2.36
CA ILE A 463 -6.46 8.61 -2.74
C ILE A 463 -6.39 8.27 -4.23
N SER A 464 -5.93 9.21 -5.04
CA SER A 464 -5.67 8.97 -6.47
C SER A 464 -4.17 9.09 -6.72
N GLY A 465 -3.52 8.02 -7.16
CA GLY A 465 -2.09 7.98 -7.44
C GLY A 465 -1.83 7.73 -8.92
N VAL A 466 -0.91 8.50 -9.50
CA VAL A 466 -0.43 8.32 -10.87
C VAL A 466 1.08 8.20 -10.86
N ASN A 467 1.62 7.20 -11.53
CA ASN A 467 3.05 7.06 -11.77
C ASN A 467 3.33 7.32 -13.26
N GLU A 468 4.05 8.40 -13.56
CA GLU A 468 4.27 8.84 -14.94
C GLU A 468 5.26 7.94 -15.69
N SER A 469 6.27 7.38 -15.01
CA SER A 469 7.28 6.52 -15.66
C SER A 469 6.74 5.14 -16.02
N THR A 470 5.73 4.66 -15.31
CA THR A 470 5.12 3.33 -15.53
C THR A 470 3.70 3.39 -16.08
N GLU A 471 3.17 4.59 -16.30
CA GLU A 471 1.78 4.87 -16.73
C GLU A 471 0.70 4.21 -15.84
N GLN A 472 1.05 3.86 -14.59
CA GLN A 472 0.13 3.23 -13.66
C GLN A 472 -0.75 4.26 -12.96
N GLN A 473 -2.03 3.95 -12.84
CA GLN A 473 -2.97 4.70 -12.00
C GLN A 473 -3.56 3.78 -10.93
N VAL A 474 -3.65 4.28 -9.70
CA VAL A 474 -4.25 3.59 -8.56
C VAL A 474 -5.31 4.47 -7.91
N GLN A 475 -6.40 3.85 -7.49
CA GLN A 475 -7.44 4.51 -6.71
C GLN A 475 -7.66 3.76 -5.40
N GLY A 476 -7.45 4.45 -4.29
CA GLY A 476 -7.61 3.95 -2.93
C GLY A 476 -8.66 4.72 -2.17
N VAL A 477 -9.29 4.06 -1.20
CA VAL A 477 -10.26 4.70 -0.30
C VAL A 477 -9.99 4.21 1.12
N LEU A 478 -9.83 5.15 2.06
CA LEU A 478 -9.71 4.86 3.49
C LEU A 478 -10.92 5.44 4.21
N ASN A 479 -11.77 4.57 4.75
CA ASN A 479 -12.90 4.92 5.60
C ASN A 479 -12.52 4.69 7.06
N LEU A 480 -12.62 5.73 7.90
CA LEU A 480 -12.37 5.70 9.34
C LEU A 480 -13.64 6.14 10.06
N ILE A 481 -14.25 5.22 10.80
CA ILE A 481 -15.63 5.37 11.28
C ILE A 481 -15.70 5.24 12.81
N ASP A 482 -16.25 6.26 13.46
CA ASP A 482 -16.57 6.24 14.89
C ASP A 482 -18.08 6.02 15.04
N LEU A 483 -18.48 4.77 15.35
CA LEU A 483 -19.89 4.41 15.48
C LEU A 483 -20.49 4.99 16.77
N ALA A 484 -21.80 5.17 16.78
CA ALA A 484 -22.57 5.50 17.97
C ALA A 484 -22.46 4.38 19.04
N GLY A 485 -22.88 4.71 20.27
CA GLY A 485 -22.93 3.76 21.39
C GLY A 485 -23.86 2.59 21.12
N SER A 486 -23.42 1.38 21.48
CA SER A 486 -24.19 0.13 21.32
C SER A 486 -25.08 -0.22 22.52
N GLU A 487 -25.20 0.65 23.50
CA GLU A 487 -25.96 0.39 24.73
C GLU A 487 -27.46 0.21 24.49
N ARG A 488 -28.05 -0.69 25.29
CA ARG A 488 -29.48 -1.02 25.21
C ARG A 488 -30.37 0.11 25.72
N LEU A 489 -31.51 0.28 25.03
CA LEU A 489 -32.59 1.21 25.40
C LEU A 489 -32.98 1.15 26.88
N SER A 490 -33.05 -0.04 27.46
CA SER A 490 -33.46 -0.27 28.86
C SER A 490 -32.55 0.39 29.90
N LYS A 491 -31.28 0.63 29.57
CA LYS A 491 -30.34 1.35 30.45
C LYS A 491 -30.34 2.87 30.24
N SER A 492 -30.91 3.36 29.14
CA SER A 492 -30.85 4.78 28.79
C SER A 492 -31.82 5.66 29.58
N GLY A 493 -32.91 5.10 30.13
CA GLY A 493 -33.97 5.86 30.80
C GLY A 493 -34.65 6.93 29.90
N SER A 494 -34.51 6.82 28.58
CA SER A 494 -34.92 7.86 27.63
C SER A 494 -36.44 7.89 27.40
N THR A 495 -37.02 9.10 27.35
CA THR A 495 -38.45 9.35 27.07
C THR A 495 -38.63 10.37 25.94
N GLY A 496 -39.80 10.37 25.30
CA GLY A 496 -40.12 11.33 24.22
C GLY A 496 -39.20 11.22 23.01
N ASP A 497 -38.71 12.36 22.49
CA ASP A 497 -37.85 12.38 21.30
C ASP A 497 -36.48 11.70 21.52
N ARG A 498 -36.00 11.63 22.78
CA ARG A 498 -34.80 10.85 23.12
C ARG A 498 -34.99 9.36 22.93
N LEU A 499 -36.22 8.86 23.12
CA LEU A 499 -36.52 7.46 22.87
C LEU A 499 -36.45 7.16 21.37
N LYS A 500 -37.01 8.05 20.52
CA LYS A 500 -36.92 7.93 19.04
C LYS A 500 -35.47 7.97 18.55
N GLU A 501 -34.68 8.88 19.10
CA GLU A 501 -33.23 8.97 18.83
C GLU A 501 -32.51 7.66 19.19
N THR A 502 -32.71 7.16 20.41
CA THR A 502 -32.08 5.93 20.88
C THR A 502 -32.56 4.70 20.09
N GLN A 503 -33.81 4.69 19.61
CA GLN A 503 -34.33 3.68 18.70
C GLN A 503 -33.64 3.72 17.34
N ALA A 504 -33.40 4.91 16.77
CA ALA A 504 -32.74 5.05 15.48
C ALA A 504 -31.26 4.60 15.54
N ILE A 505 -30.54 4.97 16.61
CA ILE A 505 -29.16 4.50 16.86
C ILE A 505 -29.13 2.98 16.92
N ASN A 506 -29.97 2.39 17.78
CA ASN A 506 -30.02 0.94 17.91
C ASN A 506 -30.45 0.25 16.61
N LYS A 507 -31.39 0.81 15.85
CA LYS A 507 -31.80 0.29 14.54
C LYS A 507 -30.61 0.17 13.58
N SER A 508 -29.77 1.21 13.49
CA SER A 508 -28.61 1.20 12.59
C SER A 508 -27.56 0.15 12.98
N LEU A 509 -27.30 -0.02 14.29
CA LEU A 509 -26.36 -1.02 14.80
C LEU A 509 -26.93 -2.45 14.74
N SER A 510 -28.23 -2.63 14.98
CA SER A 510 -28.92 -3.91 14.76
C SER A 510 -28.89 -4.30 13.29
N SER A 511 -29.16 -3.36 12.37
CA SER A 511 -29.07 -3.60 10.93
C SER A 511 -27.66 -4.00 10.51
N LEU A 512 -26.63 -3.38 11.12
CA LEU A 512 -25.23 -3.79 10.91
C LEU A 512 -25.01 -5.24 11.36
N GLY A 513 -25.58 -5.62 12.50
CA GLY A 513 -25.54 -7.02 12.96
C GLY A 513 -26.25 -8.00 12.04
N ASP A 514 -27.41 -7.62 11.49
CA ASP A 514 -28.15 -8.44 10.53
C ASP A 514 -27.36 -8.63 9.23
N VAL A 515 -26.71 -7.57 8.73
CA VAL A 515 -25.83 -7.62 7.57
C VAL A 515 -24.65 -8.55 7.79
N ILE A 516 -23.93 -8.41 8.91
CA ILE A 516 -22.80 -9.28 9.25
C ILE A 516 -23.27 -10.73 9.37
N PHE A 517 -24.44 -10.96 9.97
CA PHE A 517 -24.98 -12.31 10.13
C PHE A 517 -25.34 -12.96 8.79
N ALA A 518 -26.00 -12.22 7.90
CA ALA A 518 -26.31 -12.68 6.55
C ALA A 518 -25.04 -13.00 5.76
N LEU A 519 -24.00 -12.15 5.88
CA LEU A 519 -22.68 -12.38 5.26
C LEU A 519 -21.99 -13.63 5.82
N ALA A 520 -21.98 -13.81 7.15
CA ALA A 520 -21.39 -14.98 7.80
C ALA A 520 -22.03 -16.29 7.33
N LYS A 521 -23.35 -16.26 7.13
CA LYS A 521 -24.15 -17.39 6.65
C LYS A 521 -24.11 -17.57 5.13
N LYS A 522 -23.47 -16.66 4.40
CA LYS A 522 -23.44 -16.64 2.93
C LYS A 522 -24.86 -16.64 2.33
N GLU A 523 -25.78 -15.87 2.93
CA GLU A 523 -27.14 -15.72 2.42
C GLU A 523 -27.15 -14.94 1.10
N ASP A 524 -28.02 -15.33 0.16
CA ASP A 524 -28.12 -14.70 -1.17
C ASP A 524 -28.50 -13.22 -1.10
N HIS A 525 -29.36 -12.86 -0.14
CA HIS A 525 -29.81 -11.49 0.06
C HIS A 525 -29.27 -10.94 1.38
N VAL A 526 -28.35 -9.97 1.28
CA VAL A 526 -27.82 -9.24 2.43
C VAL A 526 -28.55 -7.90 2.59
N PRO A 527 -29.15 -7.59 3.76
CA PRO A 527 -30.06 -6.46 3.92
C PRO A 527 -29.37 -5.10 4.14
N PHE A 528 -28.41 -4.75 3.27
CA PHE A 528 -27.65 -3.49 3.37
C PHE A 528 -28.52 -2.23 3.41
N ARG A 529 -29.71 -2.26 2.80
CA ARG A 529 -30.61 -1.11 2.71
C ARG A 529 -31.42 -0.84 4.00
N ASN A 530 -31.33 -1.69 5.01
CA ASN A 530 -32.12 -1.54 6.25
C ASN A 530 -31.74 -0.30 7.08
N SER A 531 -30.51 0.20 6.91
CA SER A 531 -30.04 1.47 7.48
C SER A 531 -29.15 2.22 6.49
N LYS A 532 -29.10 3.55 6.60
CA LYS A 532 -28.11 4.38 5.89
C LYS A 532 -26.68 3.99 6.23
N LEU A 533 -26.41 3.57 7.47
CA LEU A 533 -25.07 3.13 7.89
C LEU A 533 -24.63 1.89 7.10
N THR A 534 -25.47 0.85 7.10
CA THR A 534 -25.17 -0.40 6.39
C THR A 534 -25.11 -0.21 4.89
N TYR A 535 -25.95 0.69 4.35
CA TYR A 535 -25.94 0.98 2.93
C TYR A 535 -24.67 1.74 2.55
N LEU A 536 -24.25 2.73 3.34
CA LEU A 536 -22.98 3.43 3.12
C LEU A 536 -21.78 2.46 3.18
N LEU A 537 -21.81 1.54 4.15
CA LEU A 537 -20.78 0.52 4.39
C LEU A 537 -20.84 -0.67 3.44
N GLN A 538 -21.83 -0.76 2.55
CA GLN A 538 -22.03 -1.94 1.71
C GLN A 538 -20.75 -2.36 0.95
N PRO A 539 -19.99 -1.45 0.29
CA PRO A 539 -18.76 -1.88 -0.37
C PRO A 539 -17.63 -2.25 0.58
N CYS A 540 -17.66 -1.79 1.83
CA CYS A 540 -16.68 -2.15 2.85
C CYS A 540 -16.92 -3.59 3.35
N LEU A 541 -18.18 -3.99 3.44
CA LEU A 541 -18.62 -5.29 3.95
C LEU A 541 -18.97 -6.28 2.83
N GLY A 542 -18.89 -5.89 1.56
CA GLY A 542 -19.28 -6.71 0.40
C GLY A 542 -18.15 -7.51 -0.24
N GLY A 543 -16.91 -7.38 0.26
CA GLY A 543 -15.75 -8.20 -0.16
C GLY A 543 -14.68 -7.49 -0.99
N ASP A 544 -14.99 -6.32 -1.54
CA ASP A 544 -14.01 -5.53 -2.31
C ASP A 544 -13.11 -4.64 -1.43
N SER A 545 -13.09 -4.85 -0.11
CA SER A 545 -12.41 -3.99 0.86
C SER A 545 -11.72 -4.80 1.95
N LYS A 546 -10.59 -4.28 2.43
CA LYS A 546 -9.92 -4.76 3.65
C LYS A 546 -10.56 -4.07 4.86
N THR A 547 -11.20 -4.84 5.72
CA THR A 547 -12.02 -4.30 6.81
C THR A 547 -11.48 -4.67 8.17
N LEU A 548 -11.42 -3.70 9.08
CA LEU A 548 -10.99 -3.88 10.46
C LEU A 548 -12.03 -3.28 11.41
N MET A 549 -12.52 -4.11 12.31
CA MET A 549 -13.38 -3.69 13.42
C MET A 549 -12.53 -3.54 14.68
N PHE A 550 -12.61 -2.38 15.32
CA PHE A 550 -12.24 -2.24 16.72
C PHE A 550 -13.47 -2.50 17.59
N VAL A 551 -13.37 -3.43 18.54
CA VAL A 551 -14.30 -3.55 19.65
C VAL A 551 -13.68 -2.91 20.90
N ASN A 552 -14.23 -1.77 21.31
CA ASN A 552 -13.78 -1.00 22.46
C ASN A 552 -14.57 -1.42 23.70
N ILE A 553 -13.86 -1.81 24.76
CA ILE A 553 -14.40 -2.38 25.99
C ILE A 553 -14.01 -1.53 27.19
N ALA A 554 -14.96 -1.36 28.10
CA ALA A 554 -14.78 -0.64 29.35
C ALA A 554 -14.60 -1.66 30.49
N PRO A 555 -13.55 -1.55 31.33
CA PRO A 555 -13.19 -2.58 32.30
C PRO A 555 -14.08 -2.61 33.55
N GLU A 556 -14.87 -1.57 33.81
CA GLU A 556 -15.66 -1.42 35.03
C GLU A 556 -16.85 -2.40 35.12
N SER A 557 -17.18 -2.81 36.35
CA SER A 557 -18.21 -3.82 36.63
C SER A 557 -19.63 -3.40 36.19
N SER A 558 -19.94 -2.11 36.22
CA SER A 558 -21.21 -1.56 35.69
C SER A 558 -21.38 -1.76 34.19
N SER A 559 -20.26 -1.87 33.47
CA SER A 559 -20.19 -2.00 32.01
C SER A 559 -20.05 -3.44 31.53
N THR A 560 -19.92 -4.43 32.44
CA THR A 560 -19.74 -5.85 32.08
C THR A 560 -20.81 -6.39 31.15
N GLY A 561 -22.08 -6.06 31.39
CA GLY A 561 -23.18 -6.57 30.55
C GLY A 561 -23.14 -6.07 29.11
N GLU A 562 -22.79 -4.79 28.90
CA GLU A 562 -22.65 -4.21 27.55
C GLU A 562 -21.34 -4.63 26.89
N SER A 563 -20.27 -4.78 27.69
CA SER A 563 -18.99 -5.33 27.25
C SER A 563 -19.15 -6.77 26.74
N LEU A 564 -19.93 -7.60 27.44
CA LEU A 564 -20.25 -8.95 26.97
C LEU A 564 -21.02 -8.94 25.64
N CYS A 565 -21.99 -8.03 25.49
CA CYS A 565 -22.73 -7.88 24.23
C CYS A 565 -21.79 -7.48 23.09
N SER A 566 -20.87 -6.54 23.35
CA SER A 566 -19.89 -6.07 22.37
C SER A 566 -18.90 -7.15 21.96
N LEU A 567 -18.37 -7.92 22.93
CA LEU A 567 -17.48 -9.05 22.67
C LEU A 567 -18.17 -10.17 21.88
N ARG A 568 -19.43 -10.50 22.20
CA ARG A 568 -20.22 -11.48 21.43
C ARG A 568 -20.48 -11.03 20.01
N PHE A 569 -20.76 -9.74 19.80
CA PHE A 569 -20.93 -9.18 18.47
C PHE A 569 -19.62 -9.25 17.68
N ALA A 570 -18.52 -8.80 18.28
CA ALA A 570 -17.19 -8.85 17.69
C ALA A 570 -16.75 -10.27 17.33
N ALA A 571 -17.05 -11.26 18.18
CA ALA A 571 -16.71 -12.67 17.92
C ALA A 571 -17.46 -13.22 16.68
N ARG A 572 -18.68 -12.76 16.42
CA ARG A 572 -19.42 -13.10 15.20
C ARG A 572 -18.80 -12.45 13.97
N VAL A 573 -18.43 -11.17 14.06
CA VAL A 573 -17.71 -10.47 12.98
C VAL A 573 -16.39 -11.17 12.66
N ASN A 574 -15.66 -11.62 13.68
CA ASN A 574 -14.38 -12.33 13.52
C ASN A 574 -14.52 -13.68 12.81
N ALA A 575 -15.69 -14.32 12.89
CA ALA A 575 -15.97 -15.57 12.21
C ALA A 575 -16.46 -15.39 10.76
N CYS A 576 -16.60 -14.15 10.28
CA CYS A 576 -17.08 -13.88 8.93
C CYS A 576 -15.94 -13.93 7.91
N GLU A 577 -16.04 -14.82 6.93
CA GLU A 577 -15.18 -14.81 5.75
C GLU A 577 -15.88 -14.05 4.61
N ILE A 578 -15.24 -13.00 4.10
CA ILE A 578 -15.71 -12.25 2.92
C ILE A 578 -14.73 -12.47 1.77
N GLY A 579 -15.21 -12.44 0.52
CA GLY A 579 -14.41 -12.61 -0.70
C GLY A 579 -13.20 -11.68 -0.84
N THR A 580 -12.35 -11.96 -1.83
CA THR A 580 -11.03 -11.33 -2.01
C THR A 580 -11.10 -9.84 -2.44
N PRO A 581 -10.43 -8.91 -1.74
CA PRO A 581 -10.42 -7.49 -2.06
C PRO A 581 -9.85 -7.20 -3.44
N ARG A 582 -10.57 -6.40 -4.23
CA ARG A 582 -10.12 -5.99 -5.56
C ARG A 582 -9.28 -4.72 -5.50
N ARG A 583 -8.13 -4.75 -6.17
CA ARG A 583 -7.28 -3.57 -6.40
C ARG A 583 -7.83 -2.77 -7.57
N GLN A 584 -8.02 -1.46 -7.41
CA GLN A 584 -8.42 -0.58 -8.51
C GLN A 584 -7.19 -0.01 -9.19
N THR A 585 -6.85 -0.58 -10.36
CA THR A 585 -5.78 -0.11 -11.22
C THR A 585 -6.26 0.11 -12.64
N HIS A 586 -5.86 1.23 -13.23
CA HIS A 586 -6.02 1.48 -14.65
C HIS A 586 -4.65 1.72 -15.29
N ILE A 587 -4.43 1.11 -16.44
CA ILE A 587 -3.31 1.46 -17.33
C ILE A 587 -3.90 2.44 -18.33
N LYS A 588 -3.27 3.60 -18.52
CA LYS A 588 -3.69 4.55 -19.55
C LYS A 588 -3.61 3.81 -20.91
N PRO A 589 -4.69 3.72 -21.71
CA PRO A 589 -4.56 3.22 -23.06
C PRO A 589 -3.63 4.18 -23.82
N LEU A 590 -2.60 3.65 -24.50
CA LEU A 590 -1.71 4.43 -25.35
C LEU A 590 -2.59 5.26 -26.31
N ASP A 591 -2.51 6.58 -26.18
CA ASP A 591 -3.14 7.47 -27.14
C ASP A 591 -2.37 7.34 -28.45
N SER A 592 -2.90 6.56 -29.38
CA SER A 592 -2.28 6.17 -30.66
C SER A 592 -2.15 7.35 -31.65
N ARG A 593 -2.19 8.60 -31.17
CA ARG A 593 -2.19 9.81 -31.98
C ARG A 593 -0.93 10.67 -31.87
N LEU A 594 0.16 10.18 -31.27
CA LEU A 594 1.47 10.85 -31.30
C LEU A 594 2.56 9.98 -31.91
N SER A 595 2.24 9.36 -33.04
CA SER A 595 3.20 8.80 -33.99
C SER A 595 2.83 9.30 -35.39
N LEU A 596 3.36 10.48 -35.74
CA LEU A 596 3.77 10.93 -37.08
C LEU A 596 3.91 12.46 -37.06
N GLY A 597 5.15 12.91 -37.25
CA GLY A 597 5.58 14.30 -37.31
C GLY A 597 7.10 14.34 -37.27
#